data_AF-A0A2H6N8Y4-F1
#
_entry.id   AF-A0A2H6N8Y4-F1
#
_cell.length_a   1.000
_cell.length_b   1.000
_cell.length_c   1.000
_cell.angle_alpha   90.00
_cell.angle_beta   90.00
_cell.angle_gamma   90.00
#
_symmetry.space_group_name_H-M   'P 1'
#
loop_
_entity.id
_entity.type
_entity.pdbx_description
1 polymer ?
#
loop_
_entity_poly.entity_id
_entity_poly.type
_entity_poly.pdbx_seq_one_letter_code
_entity_poly.pdbx_strand_id
1 'polypeptide(L)'
;INRGRPIRETDRITITTDASLFGWGAHLQQLSVQGQWTTLEQSANINWLELRAVHLALRSFHQSILGQHILILTDNVTAKAHINQQGGTHSLRLMRETEAMLLWA
;
A
#
# COMPACT_ATOMS: atom_id res chain seq x y z
N ILE A 1 -22.72 37.75 -5.44
CA ILE A 1 -22.67 36.38 -6.01
C ILE A 1 -21.42 35.69 -5.46
N ASN A 2 -21.59 34.83 -4.45
CA ASN A 2 -20.50 34.03 -3.89
C ASN A 2 -20.04 33.01 -4.93
N ARG A 3 -18.87 33.22 -5.54
CA ARG A 3 -18.24 32.20 -6.38
C ARG A 3 -17.68 31.13 -5.45
N GLY A 4 -18.36 29.99 -5.38
CA GLY A 4 -17.85 28.81 -4.68
C GLY A 4 -16.44 28.50 -5.17
N ARG A 5 -15.53 28.20 -4.24
CA ARG A 5 -14.19 27.73 -4.58
C ARG A 5 -14.30 26.24 -4.91
N PRO A 6 -13.62 25.72 -5.95
CA PRO A 6 -13.51 24.29 -6.18
C PRO A 6 -12.93 23.63 -4.94
N ILE A 7 -13.48 22.47 -4.56
CA ILE A 7 -12.83 21.61 -3.57
C ILE A 7 -11.48 21.22 -4.18
N ARG A 8 -10.40 21.80 -3.66
CA ARG A 8 -9.04 21.40 -4.05
C ARG A 8 -8.80 20.02 -3.48
N GLU A 9 -8.48 19.06 -4.34
CA GLU A 9 -7.88 17.82 -3.88
C GLU A 9 -6.60 18.17 -3.13
N THR A 10 -6.43 17.56 -1.95
CA THR A 10 -5.19 17.67 -1.18
C THR A 10 -4.05 17.16 -2.05
N ASP A 11 -2.91 17.86 -2.04
CA ASP A 11 -1.70 17.34 -2.69
C ASP A 11 -1.34 15.99 -2.06
N ARG A 12 -1.42 14.93 -2.86
CA ARG A 12 -1.06 13.56 -2.46
C ARG A 12 0.11 13.08 -3.27
N ILE A 13 1.02 12.39 -2.62
CA ILE A 13 2.04 11.61 -3.31
C ILE A 13 1.50 10.23 -3.62
N THR A 14 1.77 9.75 -4.82
CA THR A 14 1.25 8.47 -5.30
C THR A 14 2.33 7.40 -5.22
N ILE A 15 2.03 6.30 -4.55
CA ILE A 15 2.82 5.07 -4.57
C ILE A 15 2.03 4.04 -5.38
N THR A 16 2.64 3.52 -6.44
CA THR A 16 2.10 2.38 -7.19
C THR A 16 2.81 1.13 -6.74
N THR A 17 2.06 0.06 -6.46
CA THR A 17 2.61 -1.23 -6.04
C THR A 17 2.09 -2.35 -6.92
N ASP A 18 2.91 -3.37 -7.10
CA ASP A 18 2.55 -4.60 -7.80
C ASP A 18 3.15 -5.79 -7.07
N ALA A 19 2.41 -6.90 -7.00
CA ALA A 19 2.86 -8.14 -6.42
C ALA A 19 2.62 -9.31 -7.38
N SER A 20 3.61 -10.17 -7.45
CA SER A 20 3.51 -11.47 -8.12
C SER A 20 3.72 -12.60 -7.12
N LEU A 21 3.66 -13.84 -7.59
CA LEU A 21 4.02 -15.00 -6.75
C LEU A 21 5.53 -15.09 -6.48
N PHE A 22 6.37 -14.31 -7.19
CA PHE A 22 7.83 -14.38 -7.07
C PHE A 22 8.44 -13.21 -6.30
N GLY A 23 7.82 -12.03 -6.41
CA GLY A 23 8.32 -10.82 -5.78
C GLY A 23 7.35 -9.66 -5.87
N TRP A 24 7.82 -8.50 -5.49
CA TRP A 24 7.08 -7.24 -5.47
C TRP A 24 7.90 -6.11 -6.05
N GLY A 25 7.18 -5.07 -6.47
CA GLY A 25 7.74 -3.80 -6.86
C GLY A 25 6.88 -2.64 -6.39
N ALA A 26 7.51 -1.48 -6.25
CA ALA A 26 6.82 -0.23 -6.01
C ALA A 26 7.52 0.96 -6.65
N HIS A 27 6.73 1.95 -7.05
CA HIS A 27 7.19 3.19 -7.65
C HIS A 27 6.64 4.39 -6.88
N LEU A 28 7.51 5.38 -6.65
CA LEU A 28 7.18 6.69 -6.12
C LEU A 28 7.93 7.75 -6.94
N GLN A 29 7.23 8.48 -7.81
CA GLN A 29 7.84 9.45 -8.72
C GLN A 29 8.98 8.84 -9.55
N GLN A 30 10.22 9.30 -9.37
CA GLN A 30 11.43 8.77 -10.03
C GLN A 30 12.10 7.64 -9.24
N LEU A 31 11.61 7.34 -8.03
CA LEU A 31 12.13 6.28 -7.19
C LEU A 31 11.40 4.96 -7.50
N SER A 32 12.14 3.87 -7.45
CA SER A 32 11.59 2.52 -7.49
C SER A 32 12.29 1.64 -6.46
N VAL A 33 11.55 0.66 -5.96
CA VAL A 33 12.07 -0.39 -5.09
C VAL A 33 11.41 -1.69 -5.50
N GLN A 34 12.15 -2.79 -5.35
CA GLN A 34 11.66 -4.12 -5.65
C GLN A 34 12.40 -5.15 -4.81
N GLY A 35 11.80 -6.32 -4.66
CA GLY A 35 12.41 -7.43 -3.94
C GLY A 35 11.76 -8.76 -4.28
N GLN A 36 12.46 -9.84 -3.95
CA GLN A 36 11.92 -11.18 -4.04
C GLN A 36 11.28 -11.58 -2.72
N TRP A 37 10.24 -12.40 -2.79
CA TRP A 37 9.65 -13.01 -1.62
C TRP A 37 10.56 -14.07 -1.03
N THR A 38 10.62 -14.13 0.29
CA THR A 38 11.20 -15.30 0.97
C THR A 38 10.40 -16.56 0.64
N THR A 39 11.00 -17.75 0.77
CA THR A 39 10.29 -19.03 0.54
C THR A 39 9.02 -19.16 1.39
N LEU A 40 9.03 -18.59 2.60
CA LEU A 40 7.85 -18.56 3.47
C LEU A 40 6.77 -17.63 2.90
N GLU A 41 7.13 -16.44 2.45
CA GLU A 41 6.19 -15.48 1.85
C GLU A 41 5.60 -16.00 0.54
N GLN A 42 6.37 -16.67 -0.31
CA GLN A 42 5.88 -17.27 -1.56
C GLN A 42 4.73 -18.28 -1.33
N SER A 43 4.63 -18.86 -0.13
CA SER A 43 3.52 -19.75 0.24
C SER A 43 2.22 -19.02 0.61
N ALA A 44 2.26 -17.69 0.71
CA ALA A 44 1.09 -16.87 1.01
C ALA A 44 0.16 -16.73 -0.19
N ASN A 45 -1.10 -16.36 0.07
CA ASN A 45 -2.01 -16.02 -1.02
C ASN A 45 -1.68 -14.64 -1.61
N ILE A 46 -2.09 -14.43 -2.87
CA ILE A 46 -1.80 -13.19 -3.60
C ILE A 46 -2.34 -11.95 -2.88
N ASN A 47 -3.53 -12.02 -2.27
CA ASN A 47 -4.09 -10.88 -1.52
C ASN A 47 -3.20 -10.43 -0.34
N TRP A 48 -2.55 -11.38 0.34
CA TRP A 48 -1.61 -11.08 1.41
C TRP A 48 -0.31 -10.51 0.85
N LEU A 49 0.17 -11.05 -0.27
CA LEU A 49 1.38 -10.54 -0.93
C LEU A 49 1.21 -9.10 -1.44
N GLU A 50 0.01 -8.74 -1.91
CA GLU A 50 -0.34 -7.38 -2.30
C GLU A 50 -0.29 -6.41 -1.11
N LEU A 51 -0.91 -6.76 0.02
CA LEU A 51 -0.80 -5.97 1.25
C LEU A 51 0.65 -5.87 1.74
N ARG A 52 1.40 -6.97 1.62
CA ARG A 52 2.81 -7.03 2.00
C ARG A 52 3.67 -6.13 1.11
N ALA A 53 3.41 -6.09 -0.19
CA ALA A 53 4.09 -5.21 -1.14
C ALA A 53 3.87 -3.74 -0.77
N VAL A 54 2.63 -3.37 -0.43
CA VAL A 54 2.29 -2.04 0.08
C VAL A 54 3.07 -1.71 1.35
N HIS A 55 3.09 -2.61 2.33
CA HIS A 55 3.82 -2.42 3.58
C HIS A 55 5.33 -2.21 3.33
N LEU A 56 5.94 -3.03 2.47
CA LEU A 56 7.36 -2.87 2.15
C LEU A 56 7.65 -1.58 1.38
N ALA A 57 6.78 -1.19 0.44
CA ALA A 57 6.89 0.08 -0.28
C ALA A 57 6.88 1.29 0.66
N LEU A 58 5.92 1.31 1.60
CA LEU A 58 5.82 2.35 2.62
C LEU A 58 7.11 2.43 3.45
N ARG A 59 7.63 1.28 3.91
CA ARG A 59 8.90 1.20 4.63
C ARG A 59 10.09 1.70 3.84
N SER A 60 10.22 1.29 2.58
CA SER A 60 11.32 1.67 1.71
C SER A 60 11.32 3.16 1.38
N PHE A 61 10.13 3.75 1.22
CA PHE A 61 10.00 5.17 0.89
C PHE A 61 9.81 6.08 2.11
N HIS A 62 9.95 5.58 3.34
CA HIS A 62 9.70 6.33 4.59
C HIS A 62 10.20 7.77 4.58
N GLN A 63 11.47 7.99 4.21
CA GLN A 63 12.07 9.33 4.19
C GLN A 63 11.43 10.27 3.16
N SER A 64 10.91 9.73 2.06
CA SER A 64 10.26 10.49 0.98
C SER A 64 8.79 10.78 1.25
N ILE A 65 8.16 10.03 2.16
CA ILE A 65 6.71 10.10 2.42
C ILE A 65 6.35 10.65 3.80
N LEU A 66 7.35 10.90 4.66
CA LEU A 66 7.14 11.41 6.01
C LEU A 66 6.39 12.76 5.98
N GLY A 67 5.28 12.82 6.73
CA GLY A 67 4.44 14.02 6.83
C GLY A 67 3.57 14.31 5.59
N GLN A 68 3.53 13.40 4.61
CA GLN A 68 2.77 13.59 3.38
C GLN A 68 1.46 12.78 3.38
N HIS A 69 0.46 13.28 2.66
CA HIS A 69 -0.72 12.47 2.34
C HIS A 69 -0.39 11.51 1.19
N ILE A 70 -0.57 10.22 1.42
CA ILE A 70 -0.24 9.18 0.45
C ILE A 70 -1.52 8.70 -0.25
N LEU A 71 -1.40 8.40 -1.54
CA LEU A 71 -2.35 7.63 -2.33
C LEU A 71 -1.66 6.34 -2.79
N ILE A 72 -2.27 5.19 -2.50
CA ILE A 72 -1.74 3.88 -2.92
C ILE A 72 -2.54 3.37 -4.11
N LEU A 73 -1.85 3.07 -5.20
CA LEU A 73 -2.40 2.43 -6.39
C LEU A 73 -1.99 0.96 -6.42
N THR A 74 -3.00 0.09 -6.33
CA THR A 74 -2.91 -1.36 -6.45
C THR A 74 -4.10 -1.84 -7.28
N ASP A 75 -3.92 -2.87 -8.09
CA ASP A 75 -4.98 -3.50 -8.86
C ASP A 75 -5.78 -4.52 -8.01
N ASN A 76 -5.27 -4.92 -6.85
CA ASN A 76 -5.92 -5.88 -5.98
C ASN A 76 -7.05 -5.25 -5.16
N VAL A 77 -8.29 -5.56 -5.55
CA VAL A 77 -9.51 -5.05 -4.90
C VAL A 77 -9.58 -5.42 -3.42
N THR A 78 -9.07 -6.60 -3.03
CA THR A 78 -9.07 -7.05 -1.63
C THR A 78 -8.11 -6.21 -0.79
N ALA A 79 -6.88 -6.00 -1.27
CA ALA A 79 -5.89 -5.16 -0.62
C ALA A 79 -6.41 -3.72 -0.49
N LYS A 80 -6.96 -3.15 -1.56
CA LYS A 80 -7.61 -1.83 -1.55
C LYS A 80 -8.71 -1.74 -0.47
N ALA A 81 -9.59 -2.74 -0.41
CA ALA A 81 -10.67 -2.78 0.56
C ALA A 81 -10.14 -2.85 2.00
N HIS A 82 -9.13 -3.67 2.26
CA HIS A 82 -8.49 -3.80 3.56
C HIS A 82 -7.79 -2.50 4.00
N ILE A 83 -7.05 -1.85 3.11
CA ILE A 83 -6.38 -0.56 3.41
C ILE A 83 -7.43 0.50 3.76
N ASN A 84 -8.46 0.67 2.92
CA ASN A 84 -9.48 1.69 3.12
C ASN A 84 -10.33 1.47 4.37
N GLN A 85 -10.55 0.21 4.76
CA GLN A 85 -11.32 -0.15 5.96
C GLN A 85 -10.42 -0.36 7.19
N GLN A 86 -9.11 -0.17 7.05
CA GLN A 86 -8.12 -0.40 8.09
C GLN A 86 -8.17 -1.82 8.68
N GLY A 87 -8.46 -2.80 7.83
CA GLY A 87 -8.60 -4.19 8.20
C GLY A 87 -9.87 -4.82 7.62
N GLY A 88 -10.20 -6.00 8.13
CA GLY A 88 -11.42 -6.73 7.76
C GLY A 88 -11.62 -7.95 8.67
N THR A 89 -12.85 -8.45 8.75
CA THR A 89 -13.23 -9.52 9.68
C THR A 89 -13.10 -10.92 9.08
N HIS A 90 -13.00 -11.03 7.76
CA HIS A 90 -13.05 -12.32 7.04
C HIS A 90 -11.72 -13.09 7.00
N SER A 91 -10.58 -12.41 7.18
CA SER A 91 -9.26 -13.05 7.16
C SER A 91 -8.34 -12.46 8.20
N LEU A 92 -8.07 -13.24 9.25
CA LEU A 92 -7.16 -12.85 10.33
C LEU A 92 -5.74 -12.56 9.81
N ARG A 93 -5.29 -13.29 8.78
CA ARG A 93 -3.96 -13.09 8.20
C ARG A 93 -3.86 -11.75 7.46
N LEU A 94 -4.88 -11.38 6.69
CA LEU A 94 -4.92 -10.07 6.01
C LEU A 94 -5.09 -8.94 7.02
N MET A 95 -5.96 -9.11 8.01
CA MET A 95 -6.14 -8.15 9.11
C MET A 95 -4.82 -7.85 9.81
N ARG A 96 -4.08 -8.88 10.24
CA ARG A 96 -2.78 -8.72 10.91
C ARG A 96 -1.75 -7.99 10.05
N GLU A 97 -1.71 -8.26 8.74
CA GLU A 97 -0.79 -7.54 7.86
C GLU A 97 -1.20 -6.06 7.70
N THR A 98 -2.50 -5.79 7.56
CA THR A 98 -3.01 -4.42 7.51
C THR A 98 -2.73 -3.67 8.81
N GLU A 99 -2.94 -4.28 9.97
CA GLU A 99 -2.62 -3.69 11.27
C GLU A 99 -1.13 -3.39 11.40
N ALA A 100 -0.26 -4.35 11.04
CA ALA A 100 1.19 -4.15 11.09
C ALA A 100 1.64 -3.00 10.17
N MET A 101 1.05 -2.91 8.97
CA MET A 101 1.31 -1.84 8.01
C MET A 101 0.85 -0.47 8.53
N LEU A 102 -0.32 -0.39 9.17
CA LEU A 102 -0.88 0.87 9.66
C LEU A 102 -0.22 1.35 10.96
N LEU A 103 0.20 0.44 11.84
CA LEU A 103 0.96 0.79 13.05
C LEU A 103 2.40 1.21 12.76
N TRP A 104 2.91 0.85 11.58
CA TRP A 104 4.21 1.32 11.11
C TRP A 104 4.17 2.79 10.66
N ALA A 105 3.05 3.23 10.06
CA ALA A 105 2.86 4.57 9.50
C ALA A 105 2.60 5.62 10.58
#